data_AF-A0A4R2TI39-F1
#
_entry.id   AF-A0A4R2TI39-F1
#
_cell.length_a   1.000
_cell.length_b   1.000
_cell.length_c   1.000
_cell.angle_alpha   90.00
_cell.angle_beta   90.00
_cell.angle_gamma   90.00
#
_symmetry.space_group_name_H-M   'P 1'
#
loop_
_entity.id
_entity.type
_entity.pdbx_description
1 polymer ?
#
loop_
_entity_poly.entity_id
_entity_poly.type
_entity_poly.pdbx_seq_one_letter_code
_entity_poly.pdbx_strand_id
1 'polypeptide(L)'
;MMVLKFYLCISFEDLSIVVSKTPMYKQFCHIPLDQDAPTDTAMMKITKKYGLEIIQQLKLNDNFIRELRKQKIIKGRKLRVDTTVIESNIAYPTDAELLFKGVQKLETTMTTIKEKCGQNVRKYAKKNERNEAKTS
;
A
#
# COMPACT_ATOMS: atom_id res chain seq x y z
N MET A 1 -18.91 -6.91 2.74
CA MET A 1 -18.38 -6.70 1.38
C MET A 1 -17.42 -5.52 1.23
N MET A 2 -17.77 -4.30 1.66
CA MET A 2 -16.86 -3.14 1.51
C MET A 2 -15.55 -3.25 2.28
N VAL A 3 -15.59 -3.85 3.46
CA VAL A 3 -14.38 -4.14 4.25
C VAL A 3 -13.41 -5.03 3.47
N LEU A 4 -13.91 -6.08 2.81
CA LEU A 4 -13.11 -6.97 1.97
C LEU A 4 -12.52 -6.25 0.76
N LYS A 5 -13.33 -5.43 0.07
CA LYS A 5 -12.85 -4.61 -1.06
C LYS A 5 -11.65 -3.75 -0.66
N PHE A 6 -11.75 -3.09 0.50
CA PHE A 6 -10.70 -2.21 1.01
C PHE A 6 -9.47 -2.99 1.48
N TYR A 7 -9.66 -4.10 2.19
CA TYR A 7 -8.56 -4.92 2.70
C TYR A 7 -7.76 -5.59 1.58
N LEU A 8 -8.44 -6.05 0.53
CA LEU A 8 -7.83 -6.74 -0.60
C LEU A 8 -7.38 -5.77 -1.71
N CYS A 9 -7.76 -4.49 -1.64
CA CYS A 9 -7.47 -3.47 -2.66
C CYS A 9 -7.89 -3.89 -4.09
N ILE A 10 -9.03 -4.56 -4.24
CA ILE A 10 -9.51 -5.11 -5.53
C ILE A 10 -10.71 -4.36 -6.12
N SER A 11 -10.97 -4.58 -7.42
CA SER A 11 -12.13 -4.08 -8.13
C SER A 11 -13.44 -4.74 -7.66
N PHE A 12 -14.60 -4.20 -8.05
CA PHE A 12 -15.89 -4.82 -7.70
C PHE A 12 -16.14 -6.13 -8.46
N GLU A 13 -15.65 -6.21 -9.69
CA GLU A 13 -15.71 -7.42 -10.52
C GLU A 13 -14.93 -8.56 -9.83
N ASP A 14 -13.67 -8.30 -9.47
CA ASP A 14 -12.82 -9.30 -8.81
C ASP A 14 -13.38 -9.71 -7.43
N LEU A 15 -13.96 -8.76 -6.70
CA LEU A 15 -14.54 -9.03 -5.39
C LEU A 15 -15.69 -10.04 -5.47
N SER A 16 -16.54 -9.93 -6.48
CA SER A 16 -17.65 -10.89 -6.66
C SER A 16 -17.14 -12.32 -6.84
N ILE A 17 -16.08 -12.48 -7.64
CA ILE A 17 -15.44 -13.77 -7.92
C ILE A 17 -14.79 -14.33 -6.66
N VAL A 18 -14.01 -13.52 -5.95
CA VAL A 18 -13.27 -13.93 -4.74
C VAL A 18 -14.22 -14.35 -3.63
N VAL A 19 -15.32 -13.60 -3.44
CA VAL A 19 -16.35 -13.93 -2.45
C VAL A 19 -17.09 -15.20 -2.84
N SER A 20 -17.49 -15.37 -4.11
CA SER A 20 -18.19 -16.58 -4.54
C SER A 20 -17.33 -17.84 -4.42
N LYS A 21 -16.02 -17.73 -4.65
CA LYS A 21 -15.09 -18.87 -4.56
C LYS A 21 -14.65 -19.21 -3.14
N THR A 22 -14.68 -18.25 -2.22
CA THR A 22 -14.13 -18.43 -0.88
C THR A 22 -15.25 -18.54 0.17
N PRO A 23 -15.50 -19.74 0.75
CA PRO A 23 -16.61 -19.94 1.68
C PRO A 23 -16.48 -19.09 2.95
N MET A 24 -15.26 -18.81 3.41
CA MET A 24 -15.01 -17.90 4.54
C MET A 24 -15.57 -16.49 4.26
N TYR A 25 -15.40 -15.99 3.04
CA TYR A 25 -15.89 -14.66 2.66
C TYR A 25 -17.40 -14.63 2.47
N LYS A 26 -18.02 -15.72 2.00
CA LYS A 26 -19.48 -15.89 2.01
C LYS A 26 -20.04 -15.84 3.43
N GLN A 27 -19.47 -16.62 4.35
CA GLN A 27 -19.87 -16.62 5.76
C GLN A 27 -19.70 -15.24 6.40
N PHE A 28 -18.56 -14.58 6.19
CA PHE A 28 -18.32 -13.22 6.72
C PHE A 28 -19.38 -12.23 6.23
N CYS A 29 -19.81 -12.35 4.98
CA CYS A 29 -20.82 -11.47 4.41
C CYS A 29 -22.25 -11.94 4.61
N HIS A 30 -22.47 -12.99 5.39
CA HIS A 30 -23.78 -13.56 5.67
C HIS A 30 -24.53 -13.98 4.39
N ILE A 31 -23.79 -14.48 3.39
CA ILE A 31 -24.36 -15.07 2.18
C ILE A 31 -24.45 -16.59 2.38
N PRO A 32 -25.60 -17.21 2.07
CA PRO A 32 -25.73 -18.66 2.07
C PRO A 32 -24.65 -19.29 1.17
N LEU A 33 -24.07 -20.42 1.60
CA LEU A 33 -23.03 -21.10 0.81
C LEU A 33 -23.53 -21.50 -0.59
N ASP A 34 -24.82 -21.83 -0.68
CA ASP A 34 -25.52 -22.22 -1.91
C ASP A 34 -25.84 -21.05 -2.85
N GLN A 35 -25.63 -19.80 -2.41
CA GLN A 35 -25.90 -18.61 -3.22
C GLN A 35 -24.61 -17.93 -3.64
N ASP A 36 -24.61 -17.39 -4.86
CA ASP A 36 -23.50 -16.59 -5.36
C ASP A 36 -23.47 -15.19 -4.78
N ALA A 37 -22.28 -14.59 -4.78
CA ALA A 37 -22.10 -13.21 -4.37
C ALA A 37 -22.89 -12.27 -5.31
N PRO A 38 -23.40 -11.13 -4.79
CA PRO A 38 -24.07 -10.14 -5.60
C PRO A 38 -23.19 -9.65 -6.76
N THR A 39 -23.82 -9.42 -7.91
CA THR A 39 -23.19 -8.85 -9.11
C THR A 39 -22.49 -7.51 -8.80
N ASP A 40 -21.39 -7.24 -9.47
CA ASP A 40 -20.55 -6.03 -9.34
C ASP A 40 -21.37 -4.71 -9.34
N THR A 41 -22.34 -4.60 -10.24
CA THR A 41 -23.25 -3.44 -10.35
C THR A 41 -24.18 -3.32 -9.14
N ALA A 42 -24.64 -4.43 -8.58
CA ALA A 42 -25.42 -4.45 -7.35
C ALA A 42 -24.56 -4.02 -6.16
N MET A 43 -23.32 -4.49 -6.09
CA MET A 43 -22.37 -4.06 -5.07
C MET A 43 -22.07 -2.57 -5.14
N MET A 44 -21.92 -2.02 -6.34
CA MET A 44 -21.70 -0.59 -6.55
C MET A 44 -22.90 0.25 -6.08
N LYS A 45 -24.13 -0.19 -6.38
CA LYS A 45 -25.36 0.46 -5.90
C LYS A 45 -25.49 0.42 -4.38
N ILE A 46 -25.23 -0.74 -3.78
CA ILE A 46 -25.21 -0.92 -2.32
C ILE A 46 -24.18 0.02 -1.69
N THR A 47 -22.97 0.08 -2.25
CA THR A 47 -21.90 0.94 -1.74
C THR A 47 -22.27 2.42 -1.80
N LYS A 48 -22.86 2.86 -2.92
CA LYS A 48 -23.32 4.23 -3.10
C LYS A 48 -24.42 4.59 -2.10
N LYS A 49 -25.29 3.63 -1.74
CA LYS A 49 -26.37 3.81 -0.77
C LYS A 49 -25.88 3.90 0.68
N TYR A 50 -24.87 3.12 1.06
CA TYR A 50 -24.36 3.07 2.45
C TYR A 50 -23.16 3.99 2.71
N GLY A 51 -22.61 4.64 1.67
CA GLY A 51 -21.69 5.76 1.77
C GLY A 51 -20.25 5.40 2.19
N LEU A 52 -19.30 6.23 1.75
CA LEU A 52 -17.87 6.17 2.14
C LEU A 52 -17.64 6.50 3.62
N GLU A 53 -18.58 7.18 4.28
CA GLU A 53 -18.48 7.53 5.71
C GLU A 53 -18.39 6.30 6.60
N ILE A 54 -19.18 5.25 6.31
CA ILE A 54 -19.12 3.99 7.06
C ILE A 54 -17.73 3.35 6.90
N ILE A 55 -17.11 3.46 5.71
CA ILE A 55 -15.76 2.96 5.46
C ILE A 55 -14.73 3.76 6.25
N GLN A 56 -14.86 5.08 6.32
CA GLN A 56 -13.99 5.93 7.15
C GLN A 56 -14.15 5.62 8.64
N GLN A 57 -15.38 5.37 9.11
CA GLN A 57 -15.67 4.96 10.48
C GLN A 57 -15.20 3.54 10.80
N LEU A 58 -15.16 2.62 9.83
CA LEU A 58 -14.56 1.28 9.97
C LEU A 58 -13.03 1.32 9.89
N LYS A 59 -12.47 2.23 9.06
CA LYS A 59 -11.03 2.52 8.98
C LYS A 59 -10.53 3.10 10.30
N LEU A 60 -11.35 3.95 10.93
CA LEU A 60 -11.24 4.39 12.32
C LEU A 60 -11.88 3.34 13.24
N ASN A 61 -11.29 2.15 13.26
CA ASN A 61 -11.72 0.96 14.02
C ASN A 61 -12.07 1.26 15.50
N ASP A 62 -11.65 2.41 16.01
CA ASP A 62 -12.01 2.99 17.31
C ASP A 62 -13.51 2.99 17.62
N ASN A 63 -14.38 3.39 16.70
CA ASN A 63 -15.82 3.44 17.00
C ASN A 63 -16.42 2.04 17.11
N PHE A 64 -16.00 1.12 16.25
CA PHE A 64 -16.42 -0.28 16.29
C PHE A 64 -15.91 -0.99 17.56
N ILE A 65 -14.62 -0.81 17.89
CA ILE A 65 -14.02 -1.30 19.12
C ILE A 65 -14.72 -0.70 20.35
N ARG A 66 -15.10 0.59 20.30
CA ARG A 66 -15.83 1.26 21.39
C ARG A 66 -17.22 0.65 21.60
N GLU A 67 -17.98 0.39 20.54
CA GLU A 67 -19.28 -0.28 20.66
C GLU A 67 -19.16 -1.72 21.15
N LEU A 68 -18.17 -2.48 20.66
CA LEU A 68 -17.91 -3.85 21.13
C LEU A 68 -17.46 -3.91 22.60
N ARG A 69 -16.74 -2.88 23.07
CA ARG A 69 -16.39 -2.71 24.48
C ARG A 69 -17.64 -2.38 25.32
N LYS A 70 -18.54 -1.52 24.83
CA LYS A 70 -19.83 -1.23 25.50
C LYS A 70 -20.70 -2.49 25.62
N GLN A 71 -20.76 -3.31 24.57
CA GLN A 71 -21.48 -4.58 24.57
C GLN A 71 -20.75 -5.70 25.36
N LYS A 72 -19.60 -5.40 25.99
CA LYS A 72 -18.76 -6.33 26.77
C LYS A 72 -18.28 -7.57 25.99
N ILE A 73 -18.35 -7.54 24.66
CA ILE A 73 -17.87 -8.62 23.78
C ILE A 73 -16.34 -8.67 23.83
N ILE A 74 -15.68 -7.51 23.86
CA ILE A 74 -14.22 -7.41 23.91
C ILE A 74 -13.79 -6.75 25.23
N LYS A 75 -13.09 -7.51 26.08
CA LYS A 75 -12.56 -7.01 27.37
C LYS A 75 -11.27 -6.19 27.23
N GLY A 76 -10.64 -6.18 26.05
CA GLY A 76 -9.46 -5.37 25.74
C GLY A 76 -8.16 -5.75 26.47
N ARG A 77 -8.17 -6.80 27.30
CA ARG A 77 -7.01 -7.19 28.13
C ARG A 77 -5.97 -8.03 27.40
N LYS A 78 -6.36 -8.71 26.31
CA LYS A 78 -5.48 -9.52 25.47
C LYS A 78 -5.92 -9.38 24.02
N LEU A 79 -5.02 -8.91 23.16
CA LEU A 79 -5.17 -8.92 21.71
C LEU A 79 -4.33 -10.08 21.19
N ARG A 80 -4.97 -11.10 20.63
CA ARG A 80 -4.27 -12.17 19.91
C ARG A 80 -4.11 -11.72 18.47
N VAL A 81 -2.85 -11.63 18.02
CA VAL A 81 -2.50 -11.31 16.64
C VAL A 81 -1.86 -12.57 16.06
N ASP A 82 -2.61 -13.31 15.24
CA ASP A 82 -2.08 -14.48 14.53
C ASP A 82 -1.48 -13.98 13.20
N THR A 83 -0.15 -13.97 13.08
CA THR A 83 0.54 -13.67 11.81
C THR A 83 0.80 -14.99 11.07
N THR A 84 0.18 -15.18 9.91
CA THR A 84 0.53 -16.29 9.01
C THR A 84 1.76 -15.91 8.20
N VAL A 85 2.81 -16.73 8.26
CA VAL A 85 3.98 -16.60 7.39
C VAL A 85 3.56 -17.06 5.99
N ILE A 86 3.53 -16.14 5.03
CA ILE A 86 3.46 -16.47 3.61
C ILE A 86 4.89 -16.55 3.07
N GLU A 87 5.10 -17.41 2.08
CA GLU A 87 6.34 -17.39 1.31
C GLU A 87 6.45 -16.00 0.66
N SER A 88 7.43 -15.23 1.11
CA SER A 88 7.78 -14.01 0.42
C SER A 88 8.49 -14.42 -0.86
N ASN A 89 8.10 -13.87 -2.01
CA ASN A 89 8.80 -14.04 -3.28
C ASN A 89 10.14 -13.31 -3.24
N ILE A 90 11.02 -13.72 -2.34
CA ILE A 90 12.39 -13.27 -2.24
C ILE A 90 13.15 -14.25 -3.14
N ALA A 91 13.37 -13.85 -4.39
CA ALA A 91 14.42 -14.48 -5.17
C ALA A 91 15.71 -14.35 -4.34
N TYR A 92 16.32 -15.49 -3.99
CA TYR A 92 17.56 -15.49 -3.25
C TYR A 92 18.58 -14.73 -4.10
N PRO A 93 19.21 -13.66 -3.57
CA PRO A 93 20.13 -12.88 -4.39
C PRO A 93 21.27 -13.81 -4.80
N THR A 94 21.42 -14.01 -6.10
CA THR A 94 22.64 -14.63 -6.61
C THR A 94 23.77 -13.63 -6.36
N ASP A 95 24.97 -14.07 -5.97
CA ASP A 95 26.10 -13.17 -5.68
C ASP A 95 26.36 -12.18 -6.83
N ALA A 96 26.11 -12.59 -8.08
CA ALA A 96 26.16 -11.73 -9.26
C ALA A 96 25.12 -10.59 -9.27
N GLU A 97 23.87 -10.84 -8.87
CA GLU A 97 22.84 -9.79 -8.78
C GLU A 97 23.13 -8.80 -7.66
N LEU A 98 23.70 -9.28 -6.55
CA LEU A 98 24.08 -8.42 -5.43
C LEU A 98 25.22 -7.47 -5.83
N LEU A 99 26.24 -7.99 -6.54
CA LEU A 99 27.33 -7.20 -7.09
C LEU A 99 26.81 -6.19 -8.12
N PHE A 100 25.91 -6.60 -9.02
CA PHE A 100 25.31 -5.72 -10.02
C PHE A 100 24.53 -4.56 -9.37
N LYS A 101 23.72 -4.86 -8.34
CA LYS A 101 23.02 -3.83 -7.54
C LYS A 101 24.00 -2.88 -6.84
N GLY A 102 25.13 -3.40 -6.37
CA GLY A 102 26.22 -2.59 -5.80
C GLY A 102 26.79 -1.59 -6.81
N VAL A 103 27.10 -2.04 -8.02
CA VAL A 103 27.62 -1.19 -9.12
C VAL A 103 26.59 -0.13 -9.52
N GLN A 104 25.32 -0.49 -9.71
CA GLN A 104 24.27 0.49 -10.03
C GLN A 104 24.14 1.59 -8.96
N LYS A 105 24.28 1.23 -7.68
CA LYS A 105 24.19 2.18 -6.57
C LYS A 105 25.37 3.14 -6.54
N LEU A 106 26.57 2.66 -6.87
CA LEU A 106 27.76 3.49 -7.03
C LEU A 106 27.60 4.48 -8.20
N GLU A 107 27.11 4.02 -9.36
CA GLU A 107 26.88 4.86 -10.54
C GLU A 107 25.82 5.94 -10.27
N THR A 108 24.73 5.58 -9.61
CA THR A 108 23.69 6.53 -9.21
C THR A 108 24.25 7.60 -8.26
N THR A 109 25.10 7.20 -7.33
CA THR A 109 25.75 8.11 -6.37
C THR A 109 26.73 9.04 -7.09
N MET A 110 27.54 8.51 -8.02
CA MET A 110 28.44 9.31 -8.85
C MET A 110 27.69 10.32 -9.71
N THR A 111 26.58 9.92 -10.32
CA THR A 111 25.72 10.82 -11.10
C THR A 111 25.15 11.93 -10.21
N THR A 112 24.66 11.58 -9.03
CA THR A 112 24.17 12.55 -8.04
C THR A 112 25.27 13.53 -7.61
N ILE A 113 26.49 13.03 -7.37
CA ILE A 113 27.66 13.87 -7.03
C ILE A 113 28.03 14.77 -8.21
N LYS A 114 28.03 14.26 -9.44
CA LYS A 114 28.32 15.03 -10.65
C LYS A 114 27.29 16.13 -10.90
N GLU A 115 26.02 15.89 -10.61
CA GLU A 115 24.98 16.93 -10.68
C GLU A 115 25.21 18.02 -9.63
N LYS A 116 25.48 17.64 -8.37
CA LYS A 116 25.72 18.58 -7.27
C LYS A 116 27.03 19.36 -7.42
N CYS A 117 28.11 18.69 -7.81
CA CYS A 117 29.43 19.31 -8.00
C CYS A 117 29.56 20.00 -9.36
N GLY A 118 28.96 19.47 -10.42
CA GLY A 118 29.00 20.07 -11.77
C GLY A 118 28.33 21.44 -11.83
N GLN A 119 27.28 21.68 -11.04
CA GLN A 119 26.71 23.02 -10.87
C GLN A 119 27.66 23.99 -10.16
N ASN A 120 28.46 23.51 -9.21
CA ASN A 120 29.44 24.34 -8.51
C ASN A 120 30.65 24.63 -9.38
N VAL A 121 31.23 23.63 -10.04
CA VAL A 121 32.40 23.79 -10.94
C VAL A 121 32.09 24.77 -12.08
N ARG A 122 30.89 24.69 -12.69
CA ARG A 122 30.48 25.61 -13.77
C ARG A 122 30.20 27.03 -13.29
N LYS A 123 29.79 27.21 -12.02
CA LYS A 123 29.63 28.53 -11.38
C LYS A 123 30.97 29.16 -11.02
N TYR A 124 31.92 28.36 -10.51
CA TYR A 124 33.29 28.83 -10.20
C TYR A 124 34.07 29.20 -11.48
N ALA A 125 33.96 28.41 -12.56
CA ALA A 125 34.58 28.73 -13.85
C ALA A 125 34.08 30.07 -14.44
N LYS A 126 32.75 30.28 -14.48
CA LYS A 126 32.16 31.57 -14.95
C LYS A 126 32.47 32.77 -14.07
N LYS A 127 32.75 32.57 -12.78
CA LYS A 127 33.12 33.64 -11.84
C LYS A 127 34.59 34.07 -12.05
N ASN A 128 35.48 33.12 -12.35
CA ASN A 128 36.87 33.42 -12.71
C ASN A 128 36.97 34.22 -14.02
N GLU A 129 36.28 33.77 -15.08
CA GLU A 129 36.26 34.46 -16.38
C GLU A 129 35.74 35.92 -16.27
N ARG A 130 34.78 36.18 -15.37
CA ARG A 130 34.25 37.55 -15.12
C ARG A 130 35.16 38.43 -14.26
N ASN A 131 36.02 37.84 -13.44
CA ASN A 131 36.97 38.60 -12.63
C ASN A 131 38.20 38.99 -13.46
N GLU A 132 38.65 38.12 -14.35
CA GLU A 132 39.74 38.42 -15.29
C GLU A 132 39.37 39.57 -16.24
N ALA A 133 38.13 39.60 -16.75
CA ALA A 133 37.62 40.68 -17.61
C ALA A 133 37.40 42.04 -16.91
N LYS A 134 37.54 42.12 -15.58
CA LYS A 134 37.42 43.38 -14.80
C LYS A 134 38.77 43.92 -14.34
N THR A 135 39.86 43.18 -14.60
CA THR A 135 41.23 43.54 -14.19
C THR A 135 42.08 43.96 -15.38
N SER A 136 41.46 44.14 -16.55
CA SER A 136 41.97 44.82 -17.75
C SER A 136 41.14 46.07 -18.01
#